data_AF-A0A7S1SKV3-F1
#
_entry.id   AF-A0A7S1SKV3-F1
#
_cell.length_a   1.000
_cell.length_b   1.000
_cell.length_c   1.000
_cell.angle_alpha   90.00
_cell.angle_beta   90.00
_cell.angle_gamma   90.00
#
_symmetry.space_group_name_H-M   'P 1'
#
loop_
_entity.id
_entity.type
_entity.pdbx_description
1 polymer ?
#
loop_
_entity_poly.entity_id
_entity_poly.type
_entity_poly.pdbx_seq_one_letter_code
_entity_poly.pdbx_strand_id
1 'polypeptide(L)'
;HELGLEAGLFANISVAGSFADFKFAPGGAALWLHALFGKKALCCIPPTTWNLAAYLSWLNTEQRDASFFGALAEEAAVIEVHAGETVLIPAGWLVAQGTVADAFVIGSTFFNAGGIGGVLR
;
A
#
# COMPACT_ATOMS: atom_id res chain seq x y z
N HIS A 1 -20.19 13.89 18.79
CA HIS A 1 -20.47 14.80 17.67
C HIS A 1 -19.21 15.64 17.52
N GLU A 2 -18.20 15.35 16.70
CA GLU A 2 -17.96 14.45 15.56
C GLU A 2 -16.59 13.77 15.77
N LEU A 3 -16.47 12.47 15.53
CA LEU A 3 -15.16 11.80 15.38
C LEU A 3 -14.83 11.84 13.88
N GLY A 4 -14.30 12.98 13.44
CA GLY A 4 -13.85 13.19 12.07
C GLY A 4 -12.61 12.35 11.80
N LEU A 5 -12.79 11.30 11.00
CA LEU A 5 -11.76 10.48 10.37
C LEU A 5 -11.00 11.32 9.32
N GLU A 6 -10.18 12.28 9.72
CA GLU A 6 -9.25 12.94 8.80
C GLU A 6 -7.85 12.34 8.98
N ALA A 7 -7.53 11.33 8.17
CA ALA A 7 -6.13 11.04 7.90
C ALA A 7 -5.60 12.17 7.00
N GLY A 8 -4.89 13.13 7.62
CA GLY A 8 -4.31 14.29 6.93
C GLY A 8 -3.43 13.90 5.74
N LEU A 9 -3.20 14.87 4.86
CA LEU A 9 -2.27 14.76 3.72
C LEU A 9 -0.88 14.35 4.22
N PHE A 10 -0.28 13.33 3.61
CA PHE A 10 1.11 12.94 3.83
C PHE A 10 1.99 13.32 2.63
N ALA A 11 3.28 13.49 2.92
CA ALA A 11 4.35 13.68 1.95
C ALA A 11 5.41 12.59 2.16
N ASN A 12 5.84 11.93 1.08
CA ASN A 12 6.91 10.94 1.10
C ASN A 12 8.01 11.36 0.12
N ILE A 13 9.19 11.62 0.67
CA ILE A 13 10.43 11.90 -0.08
C ILE A 13 11.32 10.67 0.09
N SER A 14 11.81 10.13 -1.02
CA SER A 14 12.53 8.86 -1.02
C SER A 14 13.59 8.84 -2.10
N VAL A 15 14.74 8.25 -1.79
CA VAL A 15 15.85 8.07 -2.74
C VAL A 15 15.68 6.79 -3.56
N ALA A 16 16.28 6.76 -4.76
CA ALA A 16 16.33 5.58 -5.62
C ALA A 16 16.88 4.36 -4.86
N GLY A 17 16.27 3.20 -5.08
CA GLY A 17 16.62 1.95 -4.42
C GLY A 17 16.01 1.74 -3.03
N SER A 18 15.32 2.75 -2.48
CA SER A 18 14.57 2.55 -1.22
C SER A 18 13.36 1.62 -1.42
N PHE A 19 13.12 0.79 -0.42
CA PHE A 19 12.02 -0.17 -0.39
C PHE A 19 11.29 -0.11 0.96
N ALA A 20 9.97 -0.11 0.92
CA ALA A 20 9.09 -0.27 2.07
C ALA A 20 8.23 -1.51 1.84
N ASP A 21 8.34 -2.47 2.77
CA ASP A 21 7.71 -3.78 2.64
C ASP A 21 6.17 -3.73 2.76
N PHE A 22 5.52 -4.85 2.46
CA PHE A 22 4.07 -4.98 2.41
C PHE A 22 3.41 -4.56 3.72
N LYS A 23 2.43 -3.68 3.61
CA LYS A 23 1.57 -3.27 4.72
C LYS A 23 0.19 -2.85 4.24
N PHE A 24 -0.77 -2.85 5.15
CA PHE A 24 -2.04 -2.17 4.95
C PHE A 24 -1.87 -0.66 5.14
N ALA A 25 -2.74 0.11 4.49
CA ALA A 25 -3.01 1.47 4.93
C ALA A 25 -3.57 1.46 6.37
N PRO A 26 -3.38 2.55 7.16
CA PRO A 26 -3.98 2.67 8.49
C PRO A 26 -5.48 2.34 8.48
N GLY A 27 -5.89 1.43 9.36
CA GLY A 27 -7.28 0.97 9.46
C GLY A 27 -7.81 0.25 8.22
N GLY A 28 -6.95 -0.21 7.31
CA GLY A 28 -7.37 -0.85 6.06
C GLY A 28 -8.00 0.12 5.06
N ALA A 29 -7.85 1.43 5.25
CA ALA A 29 -8.44 2.46 4.40
C ALA A 29 -8.01 2.35 2.92
N ALA A 30 -8.77 3.00 2.03
CA ALA A 30 -8.29 3.24 0.66
C ALA A 30 -7.15 4.26 0.69
N LEU A 31 -6.26 4.22 -0.29
CA LEU A 31 -5.08 5.08 -0.40
C LEU A 31 -5.04 5.72 -1.77
N TRP A 32 -4.80 7.03 -1.85
CA TRP A 32 -4.37 7.66 -3.09
C TRP A 32 -2.97 8.25 -2.93
N LEU A 33 -2.22 8.25 -4.03
CA LEU A 33 -0.87 8.79 -4.11
C LEU A 33 -0.70 9.50 -5.46
N HIS A 34 -0.10 10.67 -5.44
CA HIS A 34 0.28 11.45 -6.61
C HIS A 34 1.79 11.70 -6.61
N ALA A 35 2.45 11.39 -7.72
CA ALA A 35 3.88 11.62 -7.86
C ALA A 35 4.16 13.02 -8.41
N LEU A 36 4.75 13.89 -7.59
CA LEU A 36 5.14 15.24 -8.01
C LEU A 36 6.41 15.21 -8.86
N PHE A 37 7.37 14.37 -8.45
CA PHE A 37 8.55 14.05 -9.25
C PHE A 37 9.02 12.62 -9.00
N GLY A 38 9.84 12.11 -9.92
CA GLY A 38 10.48 10.80 -9.80
C GLY A 38 9.63 9.63 -10.29
N LYS A 39 9.92 8.44 -9.76
CA LYS A 39 9.25 7.19 -10.14
C LYS A 39 9.13 6.23 -8.97
N LYS A 40 7.91 5.77 -8.72
CA LYS A 40 7.60 4.71 -7.74
C LYS A 40 7.15 3.44 -8.46
N ALA A 41 7.38 2.30 -7.81
CA ALA A 41 6.76 1.03 -8.14
C ALA A 41 5.96 0.55 -6.92
N LEU A 42 4.69 0.27 -7.10
CA LEU A 42 3.81 -0.25 -6.05
C LEU A 42 3.47 -1.70 -6.38
N CYS A 43 3.80 -2.62 -5.49
CA CYS A 43 3.31 -3.99 -5.58
C CYS A 43 2.06 -4.12 -4.72
N CYS A 44 0.93 -4.42 -5.36
CA CYS A 44 -0.41 -4.38 -4.79
C CYS A 44 -1.02 -5.78 -4.81
N ILE A 45 -1.45 -6.25 -3.64
CA ILE A 45 -2.04 -7.59 -3.45
C ILE A 45 -3.49 -7.43 -2.97
N PRO A 46 -4.47 -8.05 -3.66
CA PRO A 46 -5.87 -7.95 -3.27
C PRO A 46 -6.16 -8.73 -1.97
N PRO A 47 -7.13 -8.27 -1.15
CA PRO A 47 -7.51 -8.91 0.12
C PRO A 47 -8.39 -10.16 -0.07
N THR A 48 -7.88 -11.16 -0.80
CA THR A 48 -8.52 -12.48 -0.84
C THR A 48 -8.35 -13.16 0.52
N THR A 49 -9.26 -14.08 0.87
CA THR A 49 -9.16 -14.85 2.12
C THR A 49 -7.82 -15.57 2.24
N TRP A 50 -7.31 -16.09 1.12
CA TRP A 50 -6.00 -16.72 1.04
C TRP A 50 -4.87 -15.73 1.34
N ASN A 51 -4.81 -14.59 0.64
CA ASN A 51 -3.75 -13.61 0.80
C ASN A 51 -3.70 -13.04 2.23
N LEU A 52 -4.87 -12.83 2.85
CA LEU A 52 -4.95 -12.37 4.24
C LEU A 52 -4.41 -13.42 5.23
N ALA A 53 -4.82 -14.69 5.07
CA ALA A 53 -4.30 -15.77 5.90
C ALA A 53 -2.78 -15.96 5.73
N ALA A 54 -2.31 -15.96 4.48
CA ALA A 54 -0.89 -16.06 4.15
C ALA A 54 -0.09 -14.89 4.73
N TYR A 55 -0.62 -13.66 4.66
CA TYR A 55 0.02 -12.48 5.23
C TYR A 55 0.13 -12.57 6.76
N LEU A 56 -0.93 -13.01 7.44
CA LEU A 56 -0.90 -13.24 8.89
C LEU A 56 0.12 -14.33 9.26
N SER A 57 0.18 -15.44 8.52
CA SER A 57 1.21 -16.45 8.72
C SER A 57 2.61 -15.89 8.48
N TRP A 58 2.81 -15.11 7.42
CA TRP A 58 4.08 -14.46 7.09
C TRP A 58 4.54 -13.49 8.16
N LEU A 59 3.65 -12.67 8.72
CA LEU A 59 3.96 -11.77 9.84
C LEU A 59 4.47 -12.51 11.09
N ASN A 60 4.09 -13.77 11.27
CA ASN A 60 4.49 -14.60 12.41
C ASN A 60 5.75 -15.44 12.13
N THR A 61 6.37 -15.31 10.95
CA THR A 61 7.63 -16.01 10.65
C THR A 61 8.84 -15.26 11.21
N GLU A 62 9.78 -15.99 11.79
CA GLU A 62 11.04 -15.42 12.31
C GLU A 62 11.95 -14.88 11.20
N GLN A 63 11.72 -15.29 9.94
CA GLN A 63 12.51 -14.93 8.77
C GLN A 63 11.79 -13.94 7.84
N ARG A 64 10.95 -13.06 8.42
CA ARG A 64 10.20 -12.06 7.64
C ARG A 64 11.10 -11.28 6.69
N ASP A 65 12.23 -10.78 7.19
CA ASP A 65 13.18 -9.97 6.41
C ASP A 65 13.95 -10.76 5.34
N ALA A 66 13.88 -12.10 5.38
CA ALA A 66 14.51 -12.97 4.38
C ALA A 66 13.52 -13.45 3.30
N SER A 67 12.24 -13.07 3.38
CA SER A 67 11.20 -13.53 2.46
C SER A 67 10.39 -12.38 1.88
N PHE A 68 10.16 -12.41 0.56
CA PHE A 68 9.34 -11.43 -0.14
C PHE A 68 7.88 -11.92 -0.20
N PHE A 69 6.98 -11.30 0.55
CA PHE A 69 5.58 -11.74 0.63
C PHE A 69 4.88 -11.78 -0.74
N GLY A 70 5.26 -10.92 -1.69
CA GLY A 70 4.70 -10.93 -3.04
C GLY A 70 4.90 -12.24 -3.82
N ALA A 71 5.86 -13.09 -3.42
CA ALA A 71 6.04 -14.43 -3.99
C ALA A 71 5.14 -15.50 -3.35
N LEU A 72 4.52 -15.19 -2.21
CA LEU A 72 3.63 -16.10 -1.45
C LEU A 72 2.14 -15.81 -1.73
N ALA A 73 1.83 -14.62 -2.24
CA ALA A 73 0.48 -14.24 -2.62
C ALA A 73 0.00 -15.02 -3.84
N GLU A 74 -1.30 -15.29 -3.89
CA GLU A 74 -1.96 -15.95 -5.03
C GLU A 74 -1.95 -15.04 -6.26
N GLU A 75 -2.15 -13.74 -6.06
CA GLU A 75 -2.16 -12.71 -7.09
C GLU A 75 -1.48 -11.44 -6.59
N ALA A 76 -0.71 -10.80 -7.47
CA ALA A 76 -0.08 -9.50 -7.24
C ALA A 76 -0.02 -8.69 -8.53
N ALA A 77 -0.26 -7.38 -8.43
CA ALA A 77 -0.10 -6.44 -9.53
C ALA A 77 1.01 -5.44 -9.20
N VAL A 78 1.87 -5.15 -10.16
CA VAL A 78 2.88 -4.09 -10.02
C VAL A 78 2.47 -2.89 -10.86
N ILE A 79 2.37 -1.73 -10.23
CA ILE A 79 2.01 -0.46 -10.86
C ILE A 79 3.22 0.46 -10.76
N GLU A 80 3.71 0.94 -11.89
CA GLU A 80 4.66 2.04 -11.92
C GLU A 80 3.91 3.37 -11.91
N VAL A 81 4.34 4.30 -11.06
CA VAL A 81 3.76 5.64 -10.95
C VAL A 81 4.85 6.64 -11.31
N HIS A 82 4.65 7.31 -12.43
CA HIS A 82 5.53 8.35 -12.97
C HIS A 82 5.11 9.74 -12.51
N ALA A 83 6.02 10.71 -12.64
CA ALA A 83 5.73 12.11 -12.32
C ALA A 83 4.48 12.61 -13.07
N GLY A 84 3.58 13.26 -12.34
CA GLY A 84 2.28 13.74 -12.82
C GLY A 84 1.15 12.71 -12.72
N GLU A 85 1.44 11.45 -12.39
CA GLU A 85 0.41 10.41 -12.29
C GLU A 85 -0.14 10.29 -10.86
N THR A 86 -1.42 9.90 -10.79
CA THR A 86 -2.12 9.58 -9.55
C THR A 86 -2.59 8.14 -9.60
N VAL A 87 -2.35 7.41 -8.53
CA VAL A 87 -2.86 6.06 -8.33
C VAL A 87 -3.84 6.04 -7.16
N LEU A 88 -4.90 5.25 -7.31
CA LEU A 88 -5.86 4.95 -6.25
C LEU A 88 -5.82 3.46 -5.96
N ILE A 89 -5.55 3.10 -4.71
CA ILE A 89 -5.54 1.74 -4.20
C ILE A 89 -6.80 1.52 -3.33
N PRO A 90 -7.63 0.51 -3.63
CA PRO A 90 -8.82 0.24 -2.85
C PRO A 90 -8.52 -0.19 -1.41
N ALA A 91 -9.52 -0.04 -0.54
CA ALA A 91 -9.44 -0.44 0.86
C ALA A 91 -9.11 -1.94 1.00
N GLY A 92 -8.32 -2.27 2.03
CA GLY A 92 -7.91 -3.64 2.37
C GLY A 92 -6.76 -4.19 1.54
N TRP A 93 -6.25 -3.50 0.52
CA TRP A 93 -5.13 -4.02 -0.27
C TRP A 93 -3.81 -3.90 0.49
N LEU A 94 -2.96 -4.93 0.35
CA LEU A 94 -1.57 -4.90 0.83
C LEU A 94 -0.70 -4.22 -0.22
N VAL A 95 0.18 -3.33 0.21
CA VAL A 95 1.06 -2.58 -0.68
C VAL A 95 2.49 -2.60 -0.17
N ALA A 96 3.43 -3.02 -1.02
CA ALA A 96 4.86 -2.72 -0.90
C ALA A 96 5.25 -1.62 -1.89
N GLN A 97 6.25 -0.81 -1.56
CA GLN A 97 6.67 0.35 -2.34
C GLN A 97 8.16 0.30 -2.62
N GLY A 98 8.54 0.32 -3.89
CA GLY A 98 9.90 0.56 -4.35
C GLY A 98 10.04 1.96 -4.94
N THR A 99 11.20 2.58 -4.75
CA THR A 99 11.55 3.85 -5.39
C THR A 99 12.55 3.59 -6.51
N VAL A 100 12.10 3.71 -7.75
CA VAL A 100 12.92 3.40 -8.95
C VAL A 100 13.88 4.56 -9.26
N ALA A 101 13.44 5.79 -9.02
CA ALA A 101 14.25 7.01 -9.10
C ALA A 101 13.86 7.95 -7.95
N ASP A 102 14.75 8.83 -7.51
CA ASP A 102 14.48 9.82 -6.46
C ASP A 102 13.10 10.46 -6.67
N ALA A 103 12.26 10.36 -5.66
CA ALA A 103 10.84 10.65 -5.79
C ALA A 103 10.31 11.47 -4.62
N PHE A 104 9.34 12.32 -4.95
CA PHE A 104 8.50 13.01 -3.99
C PHE A 104 7.06 12.82 -4.39
N VAL A 105 6.31 12.24 -3.47
CA VAL A 105 4.91 11.91 -3.65
C VAL A 105 4.11 12.48 -2.49
N ILE A 106 2.87 12.85 -2.80
CA ILE A 106 1.88 13.26 -1.80
C ILE A 106 0.70 12.29 -1.85
N GLY A 107 -0.04 12.18 -0.77
CA GLY A 107 -1.19 11.29 -0.74
C GLY A 107 -1.99 11.39 0.55
N SER A 108 -3.06 10.61 0.62
CA SER A 108 -3.84 10.46 1.85
C SER A 108 -4.60 9.14 1.81
N THR A 109 -5.10 8.74 2.97
CA THR A 109 -5.96 7.57 3.13
C THR A 109 -7.37 8.01 3.49
N PHE A 110 -8.37 7.29 3.01
CA PHE A 110 -9.77 7.63 3.27
C PHE A 110 -10.63 6.39 3.37
N PHE A 111 -11.69 6.49 4.16
CA PHE A 111 -12.74 5.48 4.23
C PHE A 111 -13.85 5.85 3.24
N ASN A 112 -14.43 4.87 2.59
CA ASN A 112 -15.63 5.04 1.79
C ASN A 112 -16.57 3.85 1.99
N ALA A 113 -17.86 4.05 1.72
CA ALA A 113 -18.89 3.04 1.96
C ALA A 113 -18.63 1.72 1.18
N GLY A 114 -18.04 1.81 -0.02
CA GLY A 114 -17.68 0.63 -0.82
C GLY A 114 -16.53 -0.20 -0.24
N GLY A 115 -15.67 0.39 0.59
CA GLY A 115 -14.51 -0.25 1.20
C GLY A 115 -14.77 -0.87 2.57
N ILE A 116 -15.92 -0.58 3.20
CA ILE A 116 -16.27 -1.06 4.56
C ILE A 116 -16.22 -2.60 4.63
N GLY A 117 -16.67 -3.30 3.59
CA GLY A 117 -16.62 -4.76 3.53
C GLY A 117 -15.20 -5.35 3.44
N GLY A 118 -14.20 -4.56 3.04
CA GLY A 118 -12.79 -4.94 3.09
C GLY A 118 -12.10 -4.57 4.40
N VAL A 119 -12.60 -3.54 5.11
CA VAL A 119 -12.07 -3.06 6.39
C VAL A 119 -12.57 -3.89 7.59
N LEU A 120 -13.79 -4.41 7.53
CA LEU A 120 -14.43 -5.15 8.64
C LEU A 120 -14.25 -6.68 8.57
N ARG A 121 -13.26 -7.18 7.83
CA ARG A 121 -12.97 -8.62 7.73
C ARG A 121 -12.09 -9.12 8.85
#